data_AF-A0AAV4QC81-F1
#
_entry.id   AF-A0AAV4QC81-F1
#
_cell.length_a   1.000
_cell.length_b   1.000
_cell.length_c   1.000
_cell.angle_alpha   90.00
_cell.angle_beta   90.00
_cell.angle_gamma   90.00
#
_symmetry.space_group_name_H-M   'P 1'
#
loop_
_entity.id
_entity.type
_entity.pdbx_description
1 polymer ?
#
loop_
_entity_poly.entity_id
_entity_poly.type
_entity_poly.pdbx_seq_one_letter_code
_entity_poly.pdbx_strand_id
1 'polypeptide(L)'
;MEETNEIIIPVRGRNKSGRMWKSEKSKTDCPRIALIRVMTGVSPPVTIIALWHLLISCENERHQSLESPWHLIGEFRSMCQVKPLKAKWSKRLKERLEQKELSMHIAELKNAKEQEKQLKKERRKMKLERKRENERKNEIVQVIKNPAKIKRMSKKQLRKIVKRDTNPVPS
;
A
#
# COMPACT_ATOMS: atom_id res chain seq x y z
N MET A 1 -34.56 -18.13 37.58
CA MET A 1 -34.07 -18.66 36.29
C MET A 1 -34.70 -17.81 35.22
N GLU A 2 -34.02 -16.76 34.79
CA GLU A 2 -34.48 -15.90 33.70
C GLU A 2 -33.60 -16.20 32.49
N GLU A 3 -34.17 -16.94 31.53
CA GLU A 3 -33.53 -17.18 30.23
C GLU A 3 -33.74 -15.95 29.36
N THR A 4 -32.71 -15.12 29.25
CA THR A 4 -32.64 -14.09 28.21
C THR A 4 -32.46 -14.77 26.86
N ASN A 5 -33.53 -14.82 26.07
CA ASN A 5 -33.51 -15.22 24.67
C ASN A 5 -32.67 -14.23 23.85
N GLU A 6 -31.37 -14.50 23.73
CA GLU A 6 -30.50 -13.79 22.80
C GLU A 6 -30.85 -14.20 21.37
N ILE A 7 -31.45 -13.27 20.62
CA ILE A 7 -31.69 -13.42 19.19
C ILE A 7 -30.34 -13.41 18.49
N ILE A 8 -29.83 -14.60 18.15
CA ILE A 8 -28.62 -14.75 17.32
C ILE A 8 -28.97 -14.31 15.90
N ILE A 9 -28.66 -13.06 15.56
CA ILE A 9 -28.77 -12.56 14.20
C ILE A 9 -27.63 -13.18 13.36
N PRO A 10 -27.91 -13.85 12.24
CA PRO A 10 -26.87 -14.43 11.41
C PRO A 10 -25.97 -13.32 10.83
N VAL A 11 -24.67 -13.41 11.11
CA VAL A 11 -23.65 -12.50 10.58
C VAL A 11 -23.63 -12.60 9.06
N ARG A 12 -24.18 -11.58 8.38
CA ARG A 12 -24.14 -11.50 6.92
C ARG A 12 -22.69 -11.45 6.46
N GLY A 13 -22.29 -12.39 5.59
CA GLY A 13 -20.92 -12.48 5.10
C GLY A 13 -20.43 -11.17 4.47
N ARG A 14 -19.22 -10.74 4.83
CA ARG A 14 -18.57 -9.54 4.23
C ARG A 14 -18.44 -9.71 2.72
N ASN A 15 -18.62 -8.62 1.98
CA ASN A 15 -18.40 -8.66 0.54
C ASN A 15 -16.90 -8.84 0.21
N LYS A 16 -16.63 -9.60 -0.86
CA LYS A 16 -15.26 -9.92 -1.30
C LYS A 16 -14.45 -8.68 -1.74
N SER A 17 -15.10 -7.53 -1.92
CA SER A 17 -14.50 -6.27 -2.35
C SER A 17 -14.00 -5.39 -1.20
N GLY A 18 -14.18 -5.78 0.07
CA GLY A 18 -13.75 -4.99 1.23
C GLY A 18 -14.53 -3.69 1.42
N ARG A 19 -15.68 -3.53 0.77
CA ARG A 19 -16.53 -2.32 0.84
C ARG A 19 -17.62 -2.52 1.90
N MET A 20 -17.55 -1.82 3.03
CA MET A 20 -18.58 -1.92 4.07
C MET A 20 -19.97 -1.51 3.54
N TRP A 21 -21.04 -2.17 4.01
CA TRP A 21 -22.41 -1.77 3.68
C TRP A 21 -22.70 -0.39 4.28
N LYS A 22 -23.46 0.45 3.57
CA LYS A 22 -23.72 1.84 4.01
C LYS A 22 -24.38 1.94 5.39
N SER A 23 -25.14 0.92 5.79
CA SER A 23 -25.83 0.85 7.08
C SER A 23 -24.90 0.57 8.28
N GLU A 24 -23.66 0.11 8.05
CA GLU A 24 -22.68 -0.20 9.10
C GLU A 24 -21.71 0.95 9.38
N LYS A 25 -21.88 2.10 8.73
CA LYS A 25 -21.06 3.28 9.02
C LYS A 25 -21.43 3.84 10.39
N SER A 26 -20.52 3.72 11.35
CA SER A 26 -20.60 4.44 12.61
C SER A 26 -20.40 5.95 12.35
N LYS A 27 -20.94 6.82 13.19
CA LYS A 27 -20.85 8.29 13.05
C LYS A 27 -19.40 8.82 12.97
N THR A 28 -18.41 8.00 13.31
CA THR A 28 -16.98 8.33 13.29
C THR A 28 -16.31 8.08 11.92
N ASP A 29 -16.99 7.41 10.98
CA ASP A 29 -16.45 7.04 9.65
C ASP A 29 -16.90 7.99 8.52
N CYS A 30 -17.38 9.18 8.87
CA CYS A 30 -17.58 10.25 7.90
C CYS A 30 -16.22 10.84 7.52
N PRO A 31 -15.89 10.95 6.22
CA PRO A 31 -14.71 11.70 5.81
C PRO A 31 -14.99 13.17 6.15
N ARG A 32 -14.38 13.66 7.23
CA ARG A 32 -14.25 15.09 7.54
C ARG A 32 -13.26 15.77 6.58
N ILE A 33 -13.30 15.36 5.30
CA ILE A 33 -12.55 15.88 4.14
C ILE A 33 -13.47 15.67 2.93
N ALA A 34 -14.65 16.30 2.95
CA ALA A 34 -15.54 16.39 1.80
C ALA A 34 -16.40 17.66 1.90
N LEU A 35 -15.79 18.77 2.29
CA LEU A 35 -16.26 20.09 1.91
C LEU A 35 -15.07 20.78 1.24
N ILE A 36 -15.33 21.58 0.20
CA ILE A 36 -14.37 22.07 -0.80
C ILE A 36 -14.13 21.07 -1.95
N ARG A 37 -15.18 20.69 -2.69
CA ARG A 37 -15.10 20.61 -4.17
C ARG A 37 -16.46 20.46 -4.87
N VAL A 38 -17.41 21.35 -4.62
CA VAL A 38 -18.43 21.64 -5.64
C VAL A 38 -18.77 23.11 -5.50
N MET A 39 -18.47 23.89 -6.53
CA MET A 39 -18.94 25.24 -6.88
C MET A 39 -17.76 26.08 -7.33
N THR A 40 -17.50 26.03 -8.65
CA THR A 40 -17.15 27.17 -9.52
C THR A 40 -16.77 26.58 -10.88
N GLY A 41 -17.68 26.68 -11.83
CA GLY A 41 -17.41 26.46 -13.25
C GLY A 41 -16.65 27.66 -13.82
N VAL A 42 -15.40 27.85 -13.41
CA VAL A 42 -14.50 28.86 -13.99
C VAL A 42 -13.12 28.23 -14.12
N SER A 43 -12.61 28.22 -15.35
CA SER A 43 -11.25 27.81 -15.68
C SER A 43 -10.22 28.68 -14.97
N PRO A 44 -9.19 28.11 -14.32
CA PRO A 44 -8.02 28.89 -13.94
C PRO A 44 -6.72 28.21 -14.37
N PRO A 45 -6.11 28.59 -15.51
CA PRO A 45 -4.74 28.19 -15.80
C PRO A 45 -3.69 29.08 -15.11
N VAL A 46 -4.09 30.14 -14.39
CA VAL A 46 -3.13 31.14 -13.88
C VAL A 46 -3.08 31.24 -12.36
N THR A 47 -4.14 30.90 -11.63
CA THR A 47 -4.12 31.00 -10.16
C THR A 47 -3.44 29.81 -9.49
N ILE A 48 -3.47 28.62 -10.09
CA ILE A 48 -2.76 27.44 -9.55
C ILE A 48 -1.25 27.62 -9.70
N ILE A 49 -0.77 28.20 -10.80
CA ILE A 49 0.65 28.52 -10.99
C ILE A 49 1.07 29.65 -10.05
N ALA A 50 0.24 30.69 -9.85
CA ALA A 50 0.53 31.74 -8.88
C ALA A 50 0.53 31.23 -7.43
N LEU A 51 -0.38 30.34 -7.06
CA LEU A 51 -0.39 29.67 -5.75
C LEU A 51 0.77 28.68 -5.61
N TRP A 52 1.18 28.00 -6.69
CA TRP A 52 2.34 27.12 -6.68
C TRP A 52 3.66 27.90 -6.63
N HIS A 53 3.76 29.06 -7.27
CA HIS A 53 4.90 29.98 -7.12
C HIS A 53 4.91 30.67 -5.76
N LEU A 54 3.77 31.00 -5.17
CA LEU A 54 3.71 31.52 -3.80
C LEU A 54 4.04 30.42 -2.78
N LEU A 55 3.66 29.17 -3.03
CA LEU A 55 4.02 28.02 -2.20
C LEU A 55 5.50 27.66 -2.37
N ILE A 56 6.06 27.73 -3.58
CA ILE A 56 7.49 27.50 -3.85
C ILE A 56 8.34 28.65 -3.31
N SER A 57 7.91 29.91 -3.39
CA SER A 57 8.61 31.01 -2.72
C SER A 57 8.53 30.90 -1.19
N CYS A 58 7.43 30.40 -0.64
CA CYS A 58 7.25 30.14 0.80
C CYS A 58 7.92 28.84 1.28
N GLU A 59 8.34 27.97 0.36
CA GLU A 59 9.10 26.74 0.63
C GLU A 59 10.60 26.91 0.34
N ASN A 60 10.98 27.90 -0.46
CA ASN A 60 12.37 28.28 -0.73
C ASN A 60 12.97 29.22 0.34
N GLU A 61 12.15 30.00 1.06
CA GLU A 61 12.60 30.71 2.28
C GLU A 61 12.73 29.81 3.51
N ARG A 62 12.11 28.63 3.52
CA ARG A 62 12.31 27.62 4.57
C ARG A 62 13.59 26.78 4.39
N HIS A 63 14.32 26.98 3.29
CA HIS A 63 15.58 26.31 3.02
C HIS A 63 16.82 27.20 3.20
N GLN A 64 16.69 28.45 3.67
CA GLN A 64 17.81 29.30 4.09
C GLN A 64 18.03 29.37 5.61
N SER A 65 17.30 28.60 6.42
CA SER A 65 17.51 28.55 7.89
C SER A 65 18.14 27.25 8.40
N LEU A 66 18.65 26.41 7.49
CA LEU A 66 19.36 25.16 7.83
C LEU A 66 20.84 25.19 7.45
N GLU A 67 21.45 26.38 7.37
CA GLU A 67 22.84 26.47 7.79
C GLU A 67 22.85 26.19 9.29
N SER A 68 23.08 24.93 9.64
CA SER A 68 23.29 24.52 11.02
C SER A 68 24.31 25.47 11.63
N PRO A 69 23.95 26.31 12.63
CA PRO A 69 24.89 27.23 13.21
C PRO A 69 25.86 26.44 14.09
N TRP A 70 26.87 25.82 13.48
CA TRP A 70 27.98 25.18 14.21
C TRP A 70 28.67 26.19 15.14
N HIS A 71 28.48 27.50 14.90
CA HIS A 71 28.91 28.62 15.73
C HIS A 71 28.15 28.74 17.08
N LEU A 72 26.92 28.22 17.21
CA LEU A 72 26.14 28.23 18.46
C LEU A 72 26.32 26.95 19.30
N ILE A 73 27.08 25.97 18.81
CA ILE A 73 27.44 24.75 19.56
C ILE A 73 28.67 24.98 20.46
N GLY A 74 29.35 26.13 20.31
CA GLY A 74 30.58 26.47 21.05
C GLY A 74 30.38 26.81 22.53
N GLU A 75 29.19 27.23 22.95
CA GLU A 75 28.97 27.74 24.32
C GLU A 75 28.46 26.67 25.32
N PHE A 76 28.07 25.48 24.84
CA PHE A 76 27.67 24.36 25.71
C PHE A 76 28.88 23.49 26.15
N ARG A 77 30.11 23.99 26.05
CA ARG A 77 31.32 23.23 26.43
C ARG A 77 31.79 23.51 27.86
N SER A 78 31.24 24.51 28.53
CA SER A 78 31.63 24.91 29.89
C SER A 78 30.77 24.29 31.01
N MET A 79 29.58 23.77 30.70
CA MET A 79 28.55 23.46 31.70
C MET A 79 28.40 21.98 32.06
N CYS A 80 29.47 21.17 32.01
CA CYS A 80 29.49 19.81 32.59
C CYS A 80 30.91 19.18 32.58
N GLN A 81 31.88 19.75 33.29
CA GLN A 81 33.13 19.04 33.62
C GLN A 81 33.00 18.19 34.90
N VAL A 82 31.79 17.69 35.19
CA VAL A 82 31.58 16.73 36.27
C VAL A 82 32.03 15.36 35.79
N LYS A 83 32.89 14.70 36.58
CA LYS A 83 33.23 13.29 36.36
C LYS A 83 31.91 12.50 36.33
N PRO A 84 31.57 11.80 35.22
CA PRO A 84 30.33 11.06 35.17
C PRO A 84 30.33 10.04 36.30
N LEU A 85 29.24 9.99 37.05
CA LEU A 85 29.11 9.07 38.16
C LEU A 85 29.33 7.65 37.61
N LYS A 86 30.38 6.96 38.09
CA LYS A 86 30.72 5.63 37.60
C LYS A 86 29.55 4.71 37.93
N ALA A 87 28.77 4.34 36.91
CA ALA A 87 27.72 3.34 37.07
C ALA A 87 28.32 2.06 37.68
N LYS A 88 27.67 1.53 38.72
CA LYS A 88 28.06 0.27 39.36
C LYS A 88 28.10 -0.84 38.31
N TRP A 89 29.04 -1.78 38.44
CA TRP A 89 29.25 -2.88 37.48
C TRP A 89 27.96 -3.64 37.12
N SER A 90 27.13 -3.95 38.13
CA SER A 90 25.84 -4.62 37.95
C SER A 90 24.90 -3.87 36.99
N LYS A 91 24.86 -2.53 37.07
CA LYS A 91 24.04 -1.70 36.16
C LYS A 91 24.52 -1.82 34.72
N ARG A 92 25.84 -1.79 34.49
CA ARG A 92 26.43 -1.94 33.14
C ARG A 92 26.15 -3.32 32.54
N LEU A 93 26.17 -4.36 33.38
CA LEU A 93 25.85 -5.72 32.92
C LEU A 93 24.39 -5.82 32.48
N LYS A 94 23.47 -5.26 33.28
CA LYS A 94 22.05 -5.21 32.94
C LYS A 94 21.80 -4.45 31.63
N GLU A 95 22.38 -3.26 31.47
CA GLU A 95 22.27 -2.48 30.23
C GLU A 95 22.81 -3.23 29.01
N ARG A 96 23.91 -3.97 29.15
CA ARG A 96 24.44 -4.81 28.05
C ARG A 96 23.51 -5.96 27.68
N LEU A 97 22.84 -6.57 28.65
CA LEU A 97 21.86 -7.63 28.41
C LEU A 97 20.64 -7.05 27.67
N GLU A 98 20.08 -5.96 28.17
CA GLU A 98 18.95 -5.25 27.54
C GLU A 98 19.30 -4.82 26.10
N GLN A 99 20.50 -4.29 25.86
CA GLN A 99 20.96 -3.92 24.51
C GLN A 99 21.07 -5.13 23.59
N LYS A 100 21.55 -6.28 24.09
CA LYS A 100 21.61 -7.52 23.31
C LYS A 100 20.21 -8.01 22.96
N GLU A 101 19.29 -8.03 23.91
CA GLU A 101 17.89 -8.41 23.70
C GLU A 101 17.22 -7.52 22.65
N LEU A 102 17.35 -6.20 22.78
CA LEU A 102 16.82 -5.24 21.80
C LEU A 102 17.45 -5.43 20.42
N SER A 103 18.76 -5.65 20.34
CA SER A 103 19.45 -5.91 19.07
C SER A 103 18.94 -7.17 18.38
N MET A 104 18.74 -8.26 19.14
CA MET A 104 18.17 -9.50 18.62
C MET A 104 16.75 -9.28 18.11
N HIS A 105 15.92 -8.58 18.88
CA HIS A 105 14.55 -8.29 18.48
C HIS A 105 14.47 -7.42 17.21
N ILE A 106 15.34 -6.40 17.09
CA ILE A 106 15.43 -5.58 15.87
C ILE A 106 15.86 -6.43 14.67
N ALA A 107 16.79 -7.36 14.86
CA ALA A 107 17.24 -8.26 13.81
C ALA A 107 16.12 -9.19 13.33
N GLU A 108 15.33 -9.76 14.26
CA GLU A 108 14.15 -10.56 13.96
C GLU A 108 13.12 -9.78 13.14
N LEU A 109 12.79 -8.55 13.55
CA LEU A 109 11.85 -7.68 12.82
C LEU A 109 12.35 -7.35 11.40
N LYS A 110 13.65 -7.10 11.24
CA LYS A 110 14.25 -6.87 9.92
C LYS A 110 14.17 -8.10 9.05
N ASN A 111 14.48 -9.28 9.60
CA ASN A 111 14.42 -10.55 8.88
C ASN A 111 12.99 -10.86 8.43
N ALA A 112 12.00 -10.73 9.32
CA ALA A 112 10.60 -10.93 8.99
C ALA A 112 10.12 -10.01 7.84
N LYS A 113 10.51 -8.73 7.86
CA LYS A 113 10.20 -7.79 6.77
C LYS A 113 10.85 -8.19 5.44
N GLU A 114 12.11 -8.63 5.47
CA GLU A 114 12.80 -9.06 4.26
C GLU A 114 12.18 -10.34 3.70
N GLN A 115 11.85 -11.32 4.55
CA GLN A 115 11.14 -12.54 4.16
C GLN A 115 9.79 -12.22 3.49
N GLU A 116 8.99 -11.33 4.08
CA GLU A 116 7.72 -10.90 3.47
C GLU A 116 7.93 -10.28 2.08
N LYS A 117 8.95 -9.43 1.94
CA LYS A 117 9.31 -8.78 0.68
C LYS A 117 9.74 -9.81 -0.37
N GLN A 118 10.53 -10.82 0.00
CA GLN A 118 10.96 -11.88 -0.91
C GLN A 118 9.78 -12.75 -1.35
N LEU A 119 8.93 -13.20 -0.41
CA LEU A 119 7.69 -13.94 -0.72
C LEU A 119 6.77 -13.14 -1.66
N LYS A 120 6.66 -11.82 -1.47
CA LYS A 120 5.88 -10.96 -2.37
C LYS A 120 6.49 -10.89 -3.77
N LYS A 121 7.82 -10.86 -3.90
CA LYS A 121 8.50 -10.92 -5.21
C LYS A 121 8.26 -12.26 -5.89
N GLU A 122 8.39 -13.37 -5.17
CA GLU A 122 8.14 -14.71 -5.68
C GLU A 122 6.70 -14.88 -6.15
N ARG A 123 5.72 -14.43 -5.35
CA ARG A 123 4.30 -14.42 -5.75
C ARG A 123 4.07 -13.63 -7.04
N ARG A 124 4.76 -12.50 -7.22
CA ARG A 124 4.69 -11.70 -8.46
C ARG A 124 5.31 -12.45 -9.65
N LYS A 125 6.48 -13.09 -9.47
CA LYS A 125 7.14 -13.92 -10.49
C LYS A 125 6.23 -15.07 -10.92
N MET A 126 5.73 -15.85 -9.96
CA MET A 126 4.78 -16.95 -10.20
C MET A 126 3.52 -16.48 -10.94
N LYS A 127 2.94 -15.35 -10.54
CA LYS A 127 1.76 -14.78 -11.23
C LYS A 127 2.09 -14.36 -12.66
N LEU A 128 3.27 -13.80 -12.90
CA LEU A 128 3.73 -13.40 -14.22
C LEU A 128 3.98 -14.61 -15.11
N GLU A 129 4.62 -15.66 -14.59
CA GLU A 129 4.84 -16.92 -15.29
C GLU A 129 3.51 -17.59 -15.66
N ARG A 130 2.57 -17.67 -14.72
CA ARG A 130 1.22 -18.18 -15.00
C ARG A 130 0.51 -17.34 -16.08
N LYS A 131 0.74 -16.02 -16.10
CA LYS A 131 0.18 -15.15 -17.15
C LYS A 131 0.78 -15.47 -18.51
N ARG A 132 2.12 -15.61 -18.60
CA ARG A 132 2.81 -15.99 -19.85
C ARG A 132 2.37 -17.37 -20.34
N GLU A 133 2.20 -18.32 -19.44
CA GLU A 133 1.71 -19.66 -19.79
C GLU A 133 0.25 -19.60 -20.26
N ASN A 134 -0.59 -18.80 -19.60
CA ASN A 134 -1.96 -18.57 -20.05
C ASN A 134 -2.00 -17.86 -21.41
N GLU A 135 -1.07 -16.95 -21.69
CA GLU A 135 -0.92 -16.30 -23.00
C GLU A 135 -0.60 -17.35 -24.08
N ARG A 136 0.40 -18.21 -23.85
CA ARG A 136 0.73 -19.35 -24.75
C ARG A 136 -0.45 -20.30 -24.95
N LYS A 137 -1.16 -20.67 -23.88
CA LYS A 137 -2.36 -21.53 -23.98
C LYS A 137 -3.51 -20.85 -24.70
N ASN A 138 -3.63 -19.52 -24.60
CA ASN A 138 -4.65 -18.72 -25.29
C ASN A 138 -4.30 -18.47 -26.76
N GLU A 139 -3.02 -18.56 -27.12
CA GLU A 139 -2.58 -18.58 -28.53
C GLU A 139 -3.04 -19.86 -29.24
N ILE A 140 -3.17 -20.97 -28.52
CA ILE A 140 -3.72 -22.22 -29.05
C ILE A 140 -5.22 -22.04 -29.30
N VAL A 141 -5.60 -21.85 -30.56
CA VAL A 141 -6.98 -21.63 -30.98
C VAL A 141 -7.70 -22.96 -31.18
N GLN A 142 -8.91 -23.08 -30.63
CA GLN A 142 -9.82 -24.16 -30.97
C GLN A 142 -10.67 -23.77 -32.18
N VAL A 143 -10.49 -24.47 -33.31
CA VAL A 143 -11.27 -24.22 -34.53
C VAL A 143 -12.71 -24.72 -34.33
N ILE A 144 -13.68 -23.81 -34.47
CA ILE A 144 -15.11 -24.16 -34.43
C ILE A 144 -15.57 -24.52 -35.85
N LYS A 145 -15.62 -25.82 -36.15
CA LYS A 145 -16.03 -26.30 -37.47
C LYS A 145 -17.54 -26.20 -37.72
N ASN A 146 -18.36 -26.35 -36.68
CA ASN A 146 -19.82 -26.39 -36.82
C ASN A 146 -20.48 -25.03 -36.47
N PRO A 147 -21.19 -24.36 -37.40
CA PRO A 147 -21.84 -23.08 -37.16
C PRO A 147 -23.05 -23.16 -36.20
N ALA A 148 -23.72 -24.32 -36.12
CA ALA A 148 -24.81 -24.52 -35.17
C ALA A 148 -24.32 -24.51 -33.71
N LYS A 149 -23.01 -24.73 -33.48
CA LYS A 149 -22.41 -24.60 -32.14
C LYS A 149 -22.41 -23.14 -31.70
N ILE A 150 -22.00 -22.21 -32.57
CA ILE A 150 -21.98 -20.76 -32.29
C ILE A 150 -23.38 -20.26 -31.94
N LYS A 151 -24.39 -20.66 -32.72
CA LYS A 151 -25.79 -20.26 -32.50
C LYS A 151 -26.38 -20.76 -31.17
N ARG A 152 -25.92 -21.91 -30.67
CA ARG A 152 -26.39 -22.51 -29.41
C ARG A 152 -25.67 -21.98 -28.16
N MET A 153 -24.56 -21.27 -28.31
CA MET A 153 -23.80 -20.78 -27.15
C MET A 153 -24.45 -19.58 -26.47
N SER A 154 -24.15 -19.42 -25.18
CA SER A 154 -24.58 -18.25 -24.41
C SER A 154 -23.89 -16.96 -24.86
N LYS A 155 -24.55 -15.81 -24.66
CA LYS A 155 -24.02 -14.48 -24.98
C LYS A 155 -22.67 -14.16 -24.33
N LYS A 156 -22.37 -14.76 -23.16
CA LYS A 156 -21.07 -14.60 -22.47
C LYS A 156 -19.94 -15.38 -23.17
N GLN A 157 -20.23 -16.54 -23.74
CA GLN A 157 -19.25 -17.34 -24.48
C GLN A 157 -18.93 -16.74 -25.84
N LEU A 158 -19.94 -16.16 -26.52
CA LEU A 158 -19.75 -15.47 -27.80
C LEU A 158 -18.75 -14.30 -27.70
N ARG A 159 -18.73 -13.57 -26.58
CA ARG A 159 -17.75 -12.49 -26.32
C ARG A 159 -16.30 -12.97 -26.23
N LYS A 160 -16.06 -14.26 -26.05
CA LYS A 160 -14.72 -14.85 -25.95
C LYS A 160 -14.19 -15.38 -27.29
N ILE A 161 -15.06 -15.55 -28.29
CA ILE A 161 -14.62 -16.00 -29.63
C ILE A 161 -13.93 -14.84 -30.33
N VAL A 162 -12.73 -15.09 -30.86
CA VAL A 162 -11.94 -14.16 -31.67
C VAL A 162 -11.65 -14.82 -33.01
N LYS A 163 -11.75 -14.08 -34.12
CA LYS A 163 -11.32 -14.56 -35.45
C LYS A 163 -9.79 -14.60 -35.49
N ARG A 164 -9.21 -15.71 -35.91
CA ARG A 164 -7.76 -15.92 -36.09
C ARG A 164 -7.53 -16.68 -37.39
N ASP A 165 -6.50 -16.31 -38.13
CA ASP A 165 -6.15 -16.96 -39.39
C ASP A 165 -5.50 -18.32 -39.10
N THR A 166 -6.00 -19.36 -39.76
CA THR A 166 -5.48 -20.74 -39.65
C THR A 166 -5.02 -21.27 -41.00
N ASN A 167 -4.85 -20.40 -42.00
CA ASN A 167 -4.41 -20.82 -43.32
C ASN A 167 -2.95 -21.30 -43.22
N PRO A 168 -2.64 -22.53 -43.66
CA PRO A 168 -1.24 -22.97 -43.73
C PRO A 168 -0.51 -22.07 -44.72
N VAL A 169 0.71 -21.64 -44.36
CA VAL A 169 1.57 -20.87 -45.26
C VAL A 169 1.86 -21.76 -46.48
N PRO A 170 1.62 -21.29 -47.72
CA PRO A 170 1.93 -22.07 -48.90
C PRO A 170 3.45 -22.30 -48.96
N SER A 171 3.84 -23.57 -49.09
CA SER A 171 5.22 -24.04 -49.28
C SER A 171 5.76 -23.68 -50.64
#